data_AF-A0A1J7CC46-F1
#
_entry.id   AF-A0A1J7CC46-F1
#
_cell.length_a   1.000
_cell.length_b   1.000
_cell.length_c   1.000
_cell.angle_alpha   90.00
_cell.angle_beta   90.00
_cell.angle_gamma   90.00
#
_symmetry.space_group_name_H-M   'P 1'
#
loop_
_entity.id
_entity.type
_entity.pdbx_description
1 polymer ?
#
loop_
_entity_poly.entity_id
_entity_poly.type
_entity_poly.pdbx_seq_one_letter_code
_entity_poly.pdbx_strand_id
1 'polypeptide(L)'
;MDGNRPSAAQRVRTLIEANASAVLDIPGIDPDPLARAARIQGVGPGGELLLEAGLRVTEEVTAVLEITDVAPVAVPHRVRGRAWITGWLTPADEDGVLRLETAGATVDDLWGTGHAEPEELAAASPDPLAAQEAGILQHLAASHAEQLRALDALLPQEERGSGARPVPVALDTSGLRVRYVSDGGRVFDAWFEFDGAVRGPAELRAAMSRLLRTARL
;
A
#
# COMPACT_ATOMS: atom_id res chain seq x y z
N MET A 1 -9.83 -2.62 20.96
CA MET A 1 -9.22 -3.72 20.18
C MET A 1 -9.71 -3.53 18.77
N ASP A 2 -8.86 -2.94 17.94
CA ASP A 2 -9.21 -2.47 16.59
C ASP A 2 -9.25 -3.67 15.64
N GLY A 3 -10.33 -4.45 15.71
CA GLY A 3 -10.48 -5.72 14.98
C GLY A 3 -10.54 -5.59 13.45
N ASN A 4 -10.34 -4.40 12.90
CA ASN A 4 -10.46 -4.10 11.47
C ASN A 4 -9.15 -3.55 10.86
N ARG A 5 -8.08 -3.40 11.65
CA ARG A 5 -6.80 -2.89 11.16
C ARG A 5 -5.91 -4.04 10.65
N PRO A 6 -5.31 -3.95 9.46
CA PRO A 6 -4.39 -4.98 8.98
C PRO A 6 -3.10 -5.02 9.80
N SER A 7 -2.56 -6.23 10.00
CA SER A 7 -1.27 -6.43 10.67
C SER A 7 -0.12 -5.83 9.84
N ALA A 8 1.03 -5.60 10.48
CA ALA A 8 2.22 -5.12 9.76
C ALA A 8 2.61 -6.06 8.61
N ALA A 9 2.54 -7.38 8.85
CA ALA A 9 2.79 -8.38 7.81
C ALA A 9 1.80 -8.24 6.65
N GLN A 10 0.49 -8.18 6.92
CA GLN A 10 -0.52 -7.99 5.86
C GLN A 10 -0.29 -6.70 5.06
N ARG A 11 0.10 -5.61 5.73
CA ARG A 11 0.43 -4.34 5.07
C ARG A 11 1.64 -4.44 4.16
N VAL A 12 2.72 -5.10 4.59
CA VAL A 12 3.89 -5.38 3.73
C VAL A 12 3.50 -6.24 2.53
N ARG A 13 2.71 -7.29 2.74
CA ARG A 13 2.19 -8.16 1.66
C ARG A 13 1.36 -7.37 0.66
N THR A 14 0.48 -6.48 1.14
CA THR A 14 -0.30 -5.58 0.28
C THR A 14 0.60 -4.67 -0.55
N LEU A 15 1.65 -4.09 0.04
CA LEU A 15 2.61 -3.24 -0.70
C LEU A 15 3.38 -4.02 -1.78
N ILE A 16 3.75 -5.28 -1.50
CA ILE A 16 4.36 -6.18 -2.48
C ILE A 16 3.41 -6.41 -3.67
N GLU A 17 2.12 -6.56 -3.42
CA GLU A 17 1.09 -6.81 -4.45
C GLU A 17 0.69 -5.53 -5.22
N ALA A 18 0.77 -4.36 -4.59
CA ALA A 18 0.15 -3.11 -5.05
C ALA A 18 0.84 -2.40 -6.25
N ASN A 19 1.61 -3.10 -7.08
CA ASN A 19 2.42 -2.51 -8.18
C ASN A 19 3.26 -1.30 -7.72
N ALA A 20 3.76 -1.36 -6.48
CA ALA A 20 4.61 -0.35 -5.89
C ALA A 20 6.01 -0.37 -6.52
N SER A 21 6.74 0.75 -6.43
CA SER A 21 8.13 0.82 -6.89
C SER A 21 9.02 0.10 -5.90
N ALA A 22 9.91 -0.78 -6.37
CA ALA A 22 10.87 -1.47 -5.52
C ALA A 22 12.32 -1.18 -5.96
N VAL A 23 13.19 -0.97 -4.97
CA VAL A 23 14.62 -0.69 -5.14
C VAL A 23 15.40 -1.63 -4.25
N LEU A 24 16.36 -2.32 -4.83
CA LEU A 24 17.25 -3.23 -4.13
C LEU A 24 18.56 -2.50 -3.77
N ASP A 25 18.93 -2.59 -2.50
CA ASP A 25 20.18 -2.08 -1.94
C ASP A 25 21.01 -3.25 -1.41
N ILE A 26 22.30 -3.29 -1.75
CA ILE A 26 23.25 -4.29 -1.26
C ILE A 26 24.34 -3.52 -0.52
N PRO A 27 24.44 -3.63 0.82
CA PRO A 27 25.39 -2.84 1.60
C PRO A 27 26.83 -2.99 1.09
N GLY A 28 27.50 -1.85 0.88
CA GLY A 28 28.88 -1.81 0.37
C GLY A 28 29.00 -1.91 -1.15
N ILE A 29 27.89 -2.07 -1.87
CA ILE A 29 27.83 -1.99 -3.33
C ILE A 29 26.97 -0.78 -3.71
N ASP A 30 27.48 0.08 -4.59
CA ASP A 30 26.75 1.23 -5.12
C ASP A 30 26.57 1.06 -6.64
N PRO A 31 25.61 0.22 -7.08
CA PRO A 31 25.36 0.02 -8.49
C PRO A 31 24.56 1.20 -9.08
N ASP A 32 24.58 1.32 -10.41
CA ASP A 32 23.79 2.32 -11.12
C ASP A 32 22.31 2.29 -10.68
N PRO A 33 21.63 3.46 -10.53
CA PRO A 33 20.24 3.50 -10.09
C PRO A 33 19.28 2.62 -10.90
N LEU A 34 19.50 2.47 -12.20
CA LEU A 34 18.68 1.60 -13.04
C LEU A 34 18.89 0.12 -12.71
N ALA A 35 20.11 -0.26 -12.35
CA ALA A 35 20.43 -1.63 -11.94
C ALA A 35 19.80 -2.00 -10.58
N ARG A 36 19.58 -1.01 -9.71
CA ARG A 36 18.92 -1.17 -8.41
C ARG A 36 17.41 -1.31 -8.51
N ALA A 37 16.80 -0.84 -9.59
CA ALA A 37 15.37 -1.01 -9.79
C ALA A 37 15.04 -2.51 -9.83
N ALA A 38 14.11 -2.92 -8.97
CA ALA A 38 13.68 -4.30 -8.86
C ALA A 38 12.20 -4.41 -9.17
N ARG A 39 11.82 -5.52 -9.81
CA ARG A 39 10.43 -5.94 -9.97
C ARG A 39 10.20 -7.18 -9.13
N ILE A 40 9.21 -7.13 -8.26
CA ILE A 40 8.78 -8.31 -7.52
C ILE A 40 7.92 -9.17 -8.46
N GLN A 41 8.39 -10.37 -8.77
CA GLN A 41 7.74 -11.32 -9.66
C GLN A 41 6.73 -12.19 -8.92
N GLY A 42 6.97 -12.41 -7.63
CA GLY A 42 6.10 -13.22 -6.80
C GLY A 42 6.73 -13.51 -5.46
N VAL A 43 6.02 -14.33 -4.71
CA VAL A 43 6.38 -14.71 -3.35
C VAL A 43 6.36 -16.23 -3.31
N GLY A 44 7.47 -16.82 -2.90
CA GLY A 44 7.61 -18.25 -2.75
C GLY A 44 6.84 -18.78 -1.53
N PRO A 45 6.75 -20.12 -1.40
CA PRO A 45 5.97 -20.77 -0.36
C PRO A 45 6.51 -20.54 1.06
N GLY A 46 7.78 -20.17 1.20
CA GLY A 46 8.42 -19.82 2.48
C GLY A 46 8.35 -18.33 2.80
N GLY A 47 7.70 -17.51 1.98
CA GLY A 47 7.65 -16.05 2.13
C GLY A 47 8.80 -15.31 1.46
N GLU A 48 9.74 -16.03 0.84
CA GLU A 48 10.83 -15.45 0.06
C GLU A 48 10.30 -14.68 -1.16
N LEU A 49 10.99 -13.60 -1.55
CA LEU A 49 10.60 -12.82 -2.71
C LEU A 49 11.41 -13.23 -3.93
N LEU A 50 10.73 -13.40 -5.06
CA LEU A 50 11.35 -13.56 -6.36
C LEU A 50 11.41 -12.19 -7.04
N LEU A 51 12.62 -11.77 -7.40
CA LEU A 51 12.91 -10.43 -7.89
C LEU A 51 13.57 -10.52 -9.27
N GLU A 52 13.21 -9.60 -10.16
CA GLU A 52 13.97 -9.30 -11.37
C GLU A 52 14.65 -7.94 -11.16
N ALA A 53 15.96 -7.86 -11.38
CA ALA A 53 16.72 -6.62 -11.24
C ALA A 53 17.85 -6.54 -12.29
N GLY A 54 18.35 -5.34 -12.55
CA GLY A 54 19.46 -5.13 -13.50
C GLY A 54 20.84 -5.48 -12.94
N LEU A 55 20.91 -6.04 -11.73
CA LEU A 55 22.14 -6.45 -11.05
C LEU A 55 22.30 -7.97 -11.07
N ARG A 56 23.56 -8.42 -11.06
CA ARG A 56 23.91 -9.83 -10.98
C ARG A 56 24.53 -10.14 -9.63
N VAL A 57 24.07 -11.23 -9.05
CA VAL A 57 24.60 -11.81 -7.81
C VAL A 57 25.19 -13.17 -8.18
N THR A 58 26.34 -13.53 -7.63
CA THR A 58 27.00 -14.83 -7.88
C THR A 58 27.18 -15.67 -6.63
N GLU A 59 27.09 -15.04 -5.46
CA GLU A 59 27.18 -15.64 -4.14
C GLU A 59 26.12 -15.01 -3.24
N GLU A 60 25.84 -15.60 -2.09
CA GLU A 60 24.89 -15.02 -1.15
C GLU A 60 25.39 -13.68 -0.61
N VAL A 61 24.54 -12.66 -0.67
CA VAL A 61 24.83 -11.32 -0.13
C VAL A 61 23.69 -10.83 0.74
N THR A 62 23.98 -9.96 1.70
CA THR A 62 22.93 -9.26 2.44
C THR A 62 22.31 -8.18 1.57
N ALA A 63 21.00 -7.99 1.66
CA ALA A 63 20.31 -6.98 0.88
C ALA A 63 19.13 -6.38 1.64
N VAL A 64 18.72 -5.19 1.19
CA VAL A 64 17.50 -4.51 1.62
C VAL A 64 16.67 -4.18 0.38
N LEU A 65 15.45 -4.68 0.34
CA LEU A 65 14.46 -4.25 -0.65
C LEU A 65 13.62 -3.12 -0.04
N GLU A 66 13.76 -1.93 -0.60
CA GLU A 66 12.88 -0.80 -0.29
C GLU A 66 11.71 -0.77 -1.27
N ILE A 67 10.49 -0.76 -0.74
CA ILE A 67 9.25 -0.57 -1.50
C ILE A 67 8.71 0.81 -1.16
N THR A 68 8.34 1.57 -2.19
CA THR A 68 7.66 2.87 -2.04
C THR A 68 6.35 2.84 -2.82
N ASP A 69 5.25 3.05 -2.10
CA ASP A 69 3.90 3.17 -2.64
C ASP A 69 3.47 4.64 -2.68
N VAL A 70 2.95 5.03 -3.84
CA VAL A 70 2.59 6.39 -4.19
C VAL A 70 1.11 6.41 -4.55
N ALA A 71 0.35 7.31 -3.92
CA ALA A 71 -1.06 7.50 -4.20
C ALA A 71 -1.28 7.67 -5.71
N PRO A 72 -2.21 6.89 -6.30
CA PRO A 72 -2.40 6.82 -7.75
C PRO A 72 -3.13 8.04 -8.32
N VAL A 73 -3.40 9.05 -7.49
CA VAL A 73 -4.14 10.28 -7.78
C VAL A 73 -3.36 11.52 -7.34
N ALA A 74 -3.62 12.66 -7.98
CA ALA A 74 -2.91 13.91 -7.69
C ALA A 74 -3.31 14.49 -6.32
N VAL A 75 -2.40 14.39 -5.35
CA VAL A 75 -2.59 14.86 -3.98
C VAL A 75 -1.24 15.30 -3.35
N PRO A 76 -1.23 16.29 -2.44
CA PRO A 76 -0.05 16.57 -1.64
C PRO A 76 0.37 15.37 -0.77
N HIS A 77 1.68 15.26 -0.51
CA HIS A 77 2.27 14.19 0.30
C HIS A 77 1.90 12.79 -0.20
N ARG A 78 2.02 12.58 -1.52
CA ARG A 78 1.52 11.38 -2.22
C ARG A 78 2.21 10.06 -1.87
N VAL A 79 3.33 10.06 -1.15
CA VAL A 79 3.90 8.80 -0.65
C VAL A 79 2.99 8.32 0.47
N ARG A 80 2.33 7.18 0.25
CA ARG A 80 1.32 6.63 1.18
C ARG A 80 1.82 5.43 1.97
N GLY A 81 2.92 4.82 1.55
CA GLY A 81 3.56 3.75 2.31
C GLY A 81 4.98 3.50 1.85
N ARG A 82 5.82 3.06 2.77
CA ARG A 82 7.14 2.51 2.51
C ARG A 82 7.31 1.23 3.31
N ALA A 83 8.02 0.27 2.73
CA ALA A 83 8.45 -0.92 3.44
C ALA A 83 9.92 -1.21 3.15
N TRP A 84 10.59 -1.80 4.13
CA TRP A 84 11.97 -2.28 4.00
C TRP A 84 12.00 -3.74 4.39
N ILE A 85 12.47 -4.58 3.48
CA ILE A 85 12.57 -6.02 3.67
C ILE A 85 14.05 -6.36 3.64
N THR A 86 14.58 -6.81 4.77
CA THR A 86 15.97 -7.23 4.88
C THR A 86 16.09 -8.72 4.63
N GLY A 87 17.23 -9.17 4.14
CA GLY A 87 17.41 -10.59 3.89
C GLY A 87 18.71 -10.97 3.20
N TRP A 88 18.74 -12.23 2.77
CA TRP A 88 19.83 -12.82 1.99
C TRP A 88 19.38 -12.99 0.55
N LEU A 89 20.17 -12.43 -0.35
CA LEU A 89 19.90 -12.40 -1.78
C LEU A 89 20.78 -13.45 -2.46
N THR A 90 20.15 -14.39 -3.16
CA THR A 90 20.82 -15.45 -3.92
C THR A 90 20.31 -15.49 -5.36
N PRO A 91 21.09 -15.99 -6.33
CA PRO A 91 20.56 -16.34 -7.64
C PRO A 91 19.45 -17.39 -7.50
N ALA A 92 18.33 -17.22 -8.21
CA ALA A 92 17.24 -18.19 -8.24
C ALA A 92 17.29 -19.08 -9.50
N ASP A 93 17.68 -18.51 -10.64
CA ASP A 93 17.84 -19.20 -11.92
C ASP A 93 18.97 -18.60 -12.78
N GLU A 94 19.17 -19.17 -13.97
CA GLU A 94 20.15 -18.70 -14.96
C GLU A 94 19.68 -17.45 -15.74
N ASP A 95 18.37 -17.15 -15.69
CA ASP A 95 17.73 -16.05 -16.41
C ASP A 95 17.84 -14.71 -15.65
N GLY A 96 18.43 -14.72 -14.45
CA GLY A 96 18.72 -13.52 -13.66
C GLY A 96 17.64 -13.19 -12.63
N VAL A 97 16.72 -14.12 -12.35
CA VAL A 97 15.83 -14.00 -11.19
C VAL A 97 16.67 -14.16 -9.93
N LEU A 98 16.40 -13.29 -8.97
CA LEU A 98 17.03 -13.29 -7.65
C LEU A 98 15.99 -13.71 -6.62
N ARG A 99 16.43 -14.47 -5.62
CA ARG A 99 15.63 -14.85 -4.46
C ARG A 99 16.11 -14.06 -3.26
N LEU A 100 15.19 -13.36 -2.60
CA LEU A 100 15.43 -12.71 -1.31
C LEU A 100 14.76 -13.53 -0.21
N GLU A 101 15.57 -14.26 0.56
CA GLU A 101 15.13 -14.91 1.79
C GLU A 101 15.00 -13.85 2.88
N THR A 102 13.78 -13.63 3.37
CA THR A 102 13.45 -12.51 4.26
C THR A 102 13.93 -12.76 5.68
N ALA A 103 14.73 -11.85 6.24
CA ALA A 103 15.12 -11.81 7.64
C ALA A 103 14.13 -11.01 8.51
N GLY A 104 13.31 -10.15 7.88
CA GLY A 104 12.25 -9.38 8.53
C GLY A 104 11.80 -8.21 7.66
N ALA A 105 10.73 -7.54 8.05
CA ALA A 105 10.27 -6.35 7.37
C ALA A 105 9.78 -5.26 8.32
N THR A 106 10.03 -4.01 7.95
CA THR A 106 9.42 -2.84 8.57
C THR A 106 8.56 -2.12 7.56
N VAL A 107 7.49 -1.47 8.05
CA VAL A 107 6.56 -0.71 7.22
C VAL A 107 6.19 0.59 7.91
N ASP A 108 6.15 1.67 7.14
CA ASP A 108 5.67 2.99 7.53
C ASP A 108 4.67 3.48 6.49
N ASP A 109 3.38 3.46 6.84
CA ASP A 109 2.29 3.79 5.92
C ASP A 109 1.17 4.60 6.63
N LEU A 110 0.03 4.74 5.96
CA LEU A 110 -1.11 5.48 6.50
C LEU A 110 -1.68 4.87 7.81
N TRP A 111 -1.38 3.61 8.14
CA TRP A 111 -1.70 3.02 9.44
C TRP A 111 -0.63 3.34 10.50
N GLY A 112 0.56 3.79 10.10
CA GLY A 112 1.70 4.12 10.96
C GLY A 112 2.82 3.09 10.84
N THR A 113 3.74 3.06 11.80
CA THR A 113 4.87 2.14 11.76
C THR A 113 4.50 0.72 12.20
N GLY A 114 5.19 -0.29 11.68
CA GLY A 114 5.06 -1.69 12.08
C GLY A 114 6.29 -2.51 11.71
N HIS A 115 6.44 -3.65 12.39
CA HIS A 115 7.47 -4.65 12.14
C HIS A 115 6.79 -6.01 11.95
N ALA A 116 7.35 -6.84 11.08
CA ALA A 116 6.88 -8.18 10.79
C ALA A 116 8.07 -9.15 10.73
N GLU A 117 7.94 -10.25 11.46
CA GLU A 117 8.92 -11.35 11.42
C GLU A 117 8.73 -12.19 10.13
N PRO A 118 9.77 -12.94 9.69
CA PRO A 118 9.71 -13.76 8.50
C PRO A 118 8.51 -14.71 8.44
N GLU A 119 8.22 -15.40 9.55
CA GLU A 119 7.10 -16.33 9.65
C GLU A 119 5.74 -15.62 9.56
N GLU A 120 5.63 -14.39 10.05
CA GLU A 120 4.42 -13.59 9.95
C GLU A 120 4.20 -13.12 8.52
N LEU A 121 5.26 -12.71 7.83
CA LEU A 121 5.23 -12.36 6.41
C LEU A 121 4.81 -13.55 5.55
N ALA A 122 5.39 -14.72 5.80
CA ALA A 122 5.07 -15.95 5.07
C ALA A 122 3.60 -16.37 5.27
N ALA A 123 3.07 -16.22 6.49
CA ALA A 123 1.68 -16.56 6.80
C ALA A 123 0.65 -15.51 6.34
N ALA A 124 1.08 -14.26 6.13
CA ALA A 124 0.19 -13.17 5.78
C ALA A 124 -0.23 -13.19 4.31
N SER A 125 -1.52 -12.97 4.08
CA SER A 125 -2.08 -12.70 2.76
C SER A 125 -2.19 -11.18 2.53
N PRO A 126 -1.93 -10.69 1.30
CA PRO A 126 -2.20 -9.30 0.95
C PRO A 126 -3.69 -8.99 1.02
N ASP A 127 -4.03 -7.70 1.05
CA ASP A 127 -5.41 -7.27 0.88
C ASP A 127 -5.94 -7.73 -0.51
N PRO A 128 -7.10 -8.40 -0.58
CA PRO A 128 -7.67 -8.89 -1.83
C PRO A 128 -7.91 -7.83 -2.91
N LEU A 129 -8.01 -6.55 -2.53
CA LEU A 129 -8.23 -5.43 -3.45
C LEU A 129 -6.93 -4.77 -3.92
N ALA A 130 -5.76 -5.18 -3.40
CA ALA A 130 -4.47 -4.52 -3.64
C ALA A 130 -4.18 -4.31 -5.14
N ALA A 131 -4.39 -5.33 -5.96
CA ALA A 131 -4.12 -5.27 -7.40
C ALA A 131 -5.06 -4.33 -8.17
N GLN A 132 -6.27 -4.07 -7.69
CA GLN A 132 -7.26 -3.21 -8.37
C GLN A 132 -7.42 -1.85 -7.71
N GLU A 133 -6.91 -1.67 -6.50
CA GLU A 133 -7.05 -0.48 -5.67
C GLU A 133 -6.69 0.79 -6.45
N ALA A 134 -5.55 0.77 -7.13
CA ALA A 134 -5.06 1.94 -7.86
C ALA A 134 -6.07 2.45 -8.91
N GLY A 135 -6.63 1.53 -9.71
CA GLY A 135 -7.63 1.86 -10.72
C GLY A 135 -8.95 2.32 -10.10
N ILE A 136 -9.34 1.76 -8.95
CA ILE A 136 -10.55 2.18 -8.22
C ILE A 136 -10.39 3.61 -7.69
N LEU A 137 -9.27 3.93 -7.04
CA LEU A 137 -8.99 5.26 -6.51
C LEU A 137 -8.95 6.31 -7.63
N GLN A 138 -8.31 5.99 -8.76
CA GLN A 138 -8.31 6.83 -9.95
C GLN A 138 -9.72 7.09 -10.49
N HIS A 139 -10.54 6.05 -10.59
CA HIS A 139 -11.93 6.19 -11.03
C HIS A 139 -12.76 7.06 -10.06
N LEU A 140 -12.62 6.84 -8.75
CA LEU A 140 -13.29 7.65 -7.72
C LEU A 140 -12.91 9.12 -7.82
N ALA A 141 -11.61 9.42 -7.93
CA ALA A 141 -11.12 10.79 -8.06
C ALA A 141 -11.59 11.47 -9.35
N ALA A 142 -11.66 10.74 -10.47
CA ALA A 142 -12.02 11.29 -11.77
C ALA A 142 -13.53 11.45 -11.98
N SER A 143 -14.36 10.54 -11.42
CA SER A 143 -15.78 10.44 -11.76
C SER A 143 -16.74 10.68 -10.59
N HIS A 144 -16.25 10.67 -9.35
CA HIS A 144 -17.11 10.70 -8.16
C HIS A 144 -16.74 11.78 -7.14
N ALA A 145 -16.14 12.88 -7.59
CA ALA A 145 -15.69 13.97 -6.71
C ALA A 145 -16.84 14.61 -5.90
N GLU A 146 -18.04 14.76 -6.49
CA GLU A 146 -19.23 15.27 -5.77
C GLU A 146 -19.72 14.29 -4.70
N GLN A 147 -19.67 13.00 -4.98
CA GLN A 147 -20.05 11.96 -4.04
C GLN A 147 -19.08 11.94 -2.86
N LEU A 148 -17.78 12.06 -3.12
CA LEU A 148 -16.76 12.14 -2.06
C LEU A 148 -16.95 13.37 -1.16
N ARG A 149 -17.41 14.51 -1.69
CA ARG A 149 -17.78 15.70 -0.89
C ARG A 149 -18.93 15.43 0.09
N ALA A 150 -19.80 14.47 -0.20
CA ALA A 150 -20.85 14.13 0.76
C ALA A 150 -20.27 13.56 2.07
N LEU A 151 -19.10 12.91 2.02
CA LEU A 151 -18.44 12.32 3.19
C LEU A 151 -18.07 13.36 4.26
N ASP A 152 -18.00 14.65 3.90
CA ASP A 152 -17.79 15.75 4.83
C ASP A 152 -18.81 15.73 5.98
N ALA A 153 -20.04 15.31 5.72
CA ALA A 153 -21.10 15.20 6.72
C ALA A 153 -20.75 14.20 7.85
N LEU A 154 -19.87 13.24 7.57
CA LEU A 154 -19.44 12.19 8.51
C LEU A 154 -18.19 12.58 9.31
N LEU A 155 -17.53 13.69 8.98
CA LEU A 155 -16.36 14.18 9.74
C LEU A 155 -16.74 14.68 11.14
N PRO A 156 -15.80 14.80 12.08
CA PRO A 156 -15.98 15.56 13.32
C PRO A 156 -16.37 17.01 13.04
N GLN A 157 -17.14 17.63 13.94
CA GLN A 157 -17.71 18.98 13.70
C GLN A 157 -16.63 20.04 13.44
N GLU A 158 -15.46 19.89 14.03
CA GLU A 158 -14.31 20.79 13.91
C GLU A 158 -13.65 20.75 12.52
N GLU A 159 -13.87 19.66 11.77
CA GLU A 159 -13.31 19.43 10.43
C GLU A 159 -14.34 19.64 9.31
N ARG A 160 -15.64 19.67 9.68
CA ARG A 160 -16.75 19.97 8.77
C ARG A 160 -16.67 21.39 8.21
N GLY A 161 -17.09 21.56 6.96
CA GLY A 161 -17.20 22.89 6.34
C GLY A 161 -15.87 23.59 6.10
N SER A 162 -14.74 22.86 6.19
CA SER A 162 -13.40 23.38 5.89
C SER A 162 -13.22 23.82 4.43
N GLY A 163 -14.17 23.49 3.54
CA GLY A 163 -14.05 23.66 2.10
C GLY A 163 -12.94 22.82 1.48
N ALA A 164 -12.33 21.91 2.26
CA ALA A 164 -11.22 21.08 1.82
C ALA A 164 -11.68 20.09 0.74
N ARG A 165 -10.89 19.97 -0.31
CA ARG A 165 -11.16 19.02 -1.39
C ARG A 165 -10.89 17.59 -0.92
N PRO A 166 -11.87 16.67 -0.94
CA PRO A 166 -11.66 15.26 -0.63
C PRO A 166 -10.94 14.56 -1.79
N VAL A 167 -9.90 13.79 -1.48
CA VAL A 167 -9.13 12.99 -2.43
C VAL A 167 -8.97 11.57 -1.88
N PRO A 168 -9.41 10.52 -2.59
CA PRO A 168 -9.28 9.15 -2.10
C PRO A 168 -7.82 8.70 -2.23
N VAL A 169 -7.21 8.20 -1.15
CA VAL A 169 -5.77 7.89 -1.12
C VAL A 169 -5.43 6.44 -0.81
N ALA A 170 -6.33 5.74 -0.12
CA ALA A 170 -6.22 4.31 0.12
C ALA A 170 -7.60 3.68 0.22
N LEU A 171 -7.72 2.43 -0.18
CA LEU A 171 -8.92 1.62 -0.10
C LEU A 171 -8.48 0.19 0.20
N ASP A 172 -9.11 -0.42 1.20
CA ASP A 172 -8.91 -1.84 1.49
C ASP A 172 -10.27 -2.49 1.76
N THR A 173 -10.23 -3.76 2.14
CA THR A 173 -11.44 -4.53 2.45
C THR A 173 -12.25 -3.96 3.62
N SER A 174 -11.65 -3.11 4.45
CA SER A 174 -12.24 -2.58 5.67
C SER A 174 -12.78 -1.16 5.53
N GLY A 175 -12.36 -0.39 4.54
CA GLY A 175 -12.83 0.97 4.35
C GLY A 175 -12.10 1.78 3.29
N LEU A 176 -12.41 3.08 3.26
CA LEU A 176 -11.84 4.08 2.37
C LEU A 176 -11.16 5.18 3.16
N ARG A 177 -9.92 5.51 2.79
CA ARG A 177 -9.20 6.68 3.29
C ARG A 177 -9.32 7.84 2.32
N VAL A 178 -9.73 8.98 2.84
CA VAL A 178 -9.84 10.23 2.09
C VAL A 178 -8.93 11.27 2.74
N ARG A 179 -8.06 11.86 1.92
CA ARG A 179 -7.27 13.03 2.26
C ARG A 179 -8.03 14.29 1.90
N TYR A 180 -8.20 15.15 2.88
CA TYR A 180 -8.80 16.46 2.74
C TYR A 180 -7.70 17.50 2.53
N VAL A 181 -7.81 18.27 1.45
CA VAL A 181 -6.82 19.29 1.06
C VAL A 181 -7.47 20.66 1.06
N SER A 182 -7.12 21.52 2.01
CA SER A 182 -7.59 22.91 2.06
C SER A 182 -6.75 23.82 1.15
N ASP A 183 -7.34 24.93 0.69
CA ASP A 183 -6.64 25.93 -0.14
C ASP A 183 -5.43 26.56 0.58
N GLY A 184 -5.46 26.61 1.92
CA GLY A 184 -4.35 27.07 2.77
C GLY A 184 -3.21 26.06 2.95
N GLY A 185 -3.22 24.93 2.22
CA GLY A 185 -2.18 23.90 2.27
C GLY A 185 -2.26 22.94 3.46
N ARG A 186 -3.22 23.14 4.38
CA ARG A 186 -3.54 22.17 5.43
C ARG A 186 -4.08 20.88 4.80
N VAL A 187 -3.53 19.76 5.26
CA VAL A 187 -4.00 18.41 4.90
C VAL A 187 -4.32 17.60 6.14
N PHE A 188 -5.34 16.75 6.05
CA PHE A 188 -5.63 15.73 7.06
C PHE A 188 -6.30 14.53 6.38
N ASP A 189 -6.21 13.36 7.01
CA ASP A 189 -6.79 12.12 6.50
C ASP A 189 -7.93 11.67 7.40
N ALA A 190 -9.04 11.26 6.79
CA ALA A 190 -10.15 10.60 7.47
C ALA A 190 -10.29 9.16 6.95
N TRP A 191 -10.54 8.23 7.88
CA TRP A 191 -10.84 6.84 7.58
C TRP A 191 -12.34 6.60 7.69
N PHE A 192 -12.94 6.10 6.62
CA PHE A 192 -14.35 5.76 6.55
C PHE A 192 -14.50 4.25 6.48
N GLU A 193 -14.92 3.65 7.60
CA GLU A 193 -15.10 2.22 7.74
C GLU A 193 -16.32 1.71 6.96
N PHE A 194 -16.19 0.52 6.38
CA PHE A 194 -17.33 -0.24 5.87
C PHE A 194 -18.00 -1.05 6.99
N ASP A 195 -19.31 -1.25 6.85
CA ASP A 195 -20.07 -2.13 7.74
C ASP A 195 -19.84 -3.60 7.36
N GLY A 196 -18.64 -4.09 7.70
CA GLY A 196 -18.15 -5.44 7.40
C GLY A 196 -17.09 -5.48 6.29
N ALA A 197 -16.20 -6.48 6.37
CA ALA A 197 -15.13 -6.66 5.40
C ALA A 197 -15.67 -7.06 4.03
N VAL A 198 -15.24 -6.32 3.02
CA VAL A 198 -15.54 -6.55 1.61
C VAL A 198 -14.60 -7.60 1.04
N ARG A 199 -15.11 -8.60 0.33
CA ARG A 199 -14.28 -9.69 -0.24
C ARG A 199 -14.19 -9.67 -1.77
N GLY A 200 -14.80 -8.68 -2.41
CA GLY A 200 -14.68 -8.52 -3.86
C GLY A 200 -15.42 -7.32 -4.44
N PRO A 201 -15.34 -7.12 -5.78
CA PRO A 201 -15.80 -5.90 -6.43
C PRO A 201 -17.30 -5.60 -6.29
N ALA A 202 -18.15 -6.63 -6.21
CA ALA A 202 -19.59 -6.46 -6.05
C ALA A 202 -19.95 -5.95 -4.64
N GLU A 203 -19.34 -6.56 -3.62
CA GLU A 203 -19.49 -6.14 -2.23
C GLU A 203 -18.93 -4.73 -2.02
N LEU A 204 -17.80 -4.40 -2.66
CA LEU A 204 -17.21 -3.07 -2.62
C LEU A 204 -18.19 -1.99 -3.11
N ARG A 205 -18.84 -2.24 -4.25
CA ARG A 205 -19.83 -1.30 -4.80
C ARG A 205 -21.00 -1.10 -3.84
N ALA A 206 -21.46 -2.16 -3.19
CA ALA A 206 -22.55 -2.08 -2.21
C ALA A 206 -22.11 -1.30 -0.96
N ALA A 207 -20.93 -1.59 -0.41
CA ALA A 207 -20.36 -0.92 0.75
C ALA A 207 -20.16 0.59 0.49
N MET A 208 -19.55 0.94 -0.64
CA MET A 208 -19.39 2.33 -1.07
C MET A 208 -20.73 3.06 -1.24
N SER A 209 -21.71 2.42 -1.87
CA SER A 209 -23.05 3.00 -2.06
C SER A 209 -23.76 3.23 -0.73
N ARG A 210 -23.54 2.36 0.27
CA ARG A 210 -24.08 2.52 1.62
C ARG A 210 -23.40 3.66 2.36
N LEU A 211 -22.07 3.71 2.36
CA LEU A 211 -21.29 4.78 2.98
C LEU A 211 -21.72 6.16 2.45
N LEU A 212 -21.81 6.31 1.12
CA LEU A 212 -22.23 7.56 0.47
C LEU A 212 -23.68 7.94 0.76
N ARG A 213 -24.56 6.94 0.98
CA ARG A 213 -25.95 7.20 1.35
C ARG A 213 -26.05 7.71 2.78
N THR A 214 -25.32 7.10 3.71
CA THR A 214 -25.25 7.55 5.11
C THR A 214 -24.78 8.99 5.20
N ALA A 215 -23.82 9.38 4.36
CA ALA A 215 -23.29 10.74 4.31
C ALA A 215 -24.27 11.80 3.77
N ARG A 216 -25.42 11.40 3.22
CA ARG A 216 -26.46 12.29 2.69
C ARG A 216 -27.69 12.41 3.60
N LEU A 217 -27.69 11.70 4.73
CA LEU A 217 -28.73 11.78 5.76
C LEU A 217 -28.43 12.92 6.73
#